data_AF-A0A844KIH4-F1
#
_entry.id   AF-A0A844KIH4-F1
#
_cell.length_a   1.000
_cell.length_b   1.000
_cell.length_c   1.000
_cell.angle_alpha   90.00
_cell.angle_beta   90.00
_cell.angle_gamma   90.00
#
_symmetry.space_group_name_H-M   'P 1'
#
loop_
_entity.id
_entity.type
_entity.pdbx_description
1 polymer ?
#
loop_
_entity_poly.entity_id
_entity_poly.type
_entity_poly.pdbx_seq_one_letter_code
_entity_poly.pdbx_strand_id
1 'polypeptide(L)' 'MEEWTSADIIRKAKKLMIEKGHTYYQSRKLDRVPKEAVEELLGITLSDTND' A
#
# COMPACT_ATOMS: atom_id res chain seq x y z
N MET A 1 12.95 13.38 -10.68
CA MET A 1 11.80 12.47 -10.83
C MET A 1 11.91 11.53 -9.65
N GLU A 2 11.00 11.60 -8.70
CA GLU A 2 11.12 10.84 -7.45
C GLU A 2 10.83 9.37 -7.76
N GLU A 3 11.86 8.52 -7.72
CA GLU A 3 11.70 7.07 -7.92
C GLU A 3 10.91 6.49 -6.75
N TRP A 4 9.78 5.87 -7.05
CA TRP A 4 9.02 5.14 -6.04
C TRP A 4 9.62 3.76 -5.88
N THR A 5 10.12 3.45 -4.67
CA THR A 5 10.48 2.08 -4.34
C THR A 5 9.26 1.31 -3.84
N SER A 6 9.24 -0.01 -4.05
CA SER A 6 8.18 -0.88 -3.53
C SER A 6 8.03 -0.78 -2.00
N ALA A 7 9.12 -0.50 -1.28
CA ALA A 7 9.10 -0.28 0.16
C ALA A 7 8.38 1.03 0.56
N ASP A 8 8.47 2.08 -0.26
CA ASP A 8 7.77 3.34 -0.03
C ASP A 8 6.27 3.22 -0.28
N ILE A 9 5.88 2.49 -1.34
CA ILE A 9 4.48 2.13 -1.62
C ILE A 9 3.88 1.41 -0.43
N ILE A 10 4.54 0.36 0.07
CA ILE A 10 4.08 -0.41 1.22
C ILE A 10 3.95 0.49 2.46
N ARG A 11 4.92 1.37 2.72
CA ARG A 11 4.86 2.29 3.88
C ARG A 11 3.69 3.27 3.77
N LYS A 12 3.47 3.87 2.60
CA LYS A 12 2.37 4.82 2.38
C LYS A 12 1.01 4.12 2.47
N ALA A 13 0.87 2.95 1.85
CA ALA A 13 -0.35 2.14 1.93
C ALA A 13 -0.67 1.70 3.37
N LYS A 14 0.34 1.32 4.17
CA LYS A 14 0.15 1.04 5.61
C LYS A 14 -0.38 2.25 6.37
N LYS A 15 0.20 3.44 6.14
CA LYS A 15 -0.26 4.68 6.79
C LYS A 15 -1.72 4.96 6.48
N LEU A 16 -2.11 4.82 5.22
CA LEU A 16 -3.51 4.99 4.78
C LEU A 16 -4.43 3.98 5.49
N MET A 17 -4.02 2.73 5.67
CA MET A 17 -4.79 1.75 6.43
C MET A 17 -4.90 2.10 7.92
N ILE A 18 -3.84 2.63 8.53
CA ILE A 18 -3.87 3.08 9.93
C ILE A 18 -4.82 4.27 10.09
N GLU A 19 -4.80 5.23 9.15
CA GLU A 19 -5.72 6.38 9.13
C GLU A 19 -7.19 5.95 8.99
N LYS A 20 -7.46 4.89 8.22
CA LYS A 20 -8.77 4.24 8.14
C LYS A 20 -9.21 3.54 9.44
N GLY A 21 -8.35 3.49 10.45
CA GLY A 21 -8.61 2.85 11.75
C GLY A 21 -8.06 1.43 11.88
N HIS A 22 -7.34 0.92 10.87
CA HIS A 22 -6.74 -0.41 10.91
C HIS A 22 -5.35 -0.36 11.55
N THR A 23 -5.31 -0.31 12.88
CA THR A 23 -4.08 -0.29 13.69
C THR A 23 -3.21 -1.55 13.53
N TYR A 24 -3.77 -2.63 12.97
CA TYR A 24 -3.03 -3.85 12.59
C TYR A 24 -1.80 -3.56 11.72
N TYR A 25 -1.88 -2.56 10.83
CA TYR A 25 -0.80 -2.19 9.90
C TYR A 25 0.30 -1.31 10.52
N GLN A 26 0.18 -0.96 11.79
CA GLN A 26 1.20 -0.19 12.52
C GLN A 26 2.50 -0.99 12.73
N SER A 27 2.42 -2.33 12.66
CA SER A 27 3.57 -3.21 12.82
C SER A 27 4.58 -3.08 11.68
N ARG A 28 5.83 -2.74 12.02
CA ARG A 28 6.94 -2.63 11.04
C ARG A 28 7.26 -3.93 10.30
N LYS A 29 6.98 -5.10 10.89
CA LYS A 29 7.26 -6.43 10.30
C LYS A 29 6.24 -6.91 9.26
N LEU A 30 5.15 -6.17 9.05
CA LEU A 30 4.06 -6.62 8.18
C LEU A 30 4.30 -6.16 6.74
N ASP A 31 5.09 -6.84 5.92
CA ASP A 31 5.40 -6.38 4.55
C ASP A 31 4.27 -6.58 3.52
N ARG A 32 3.02 -6.62 3.98
CA ARG A 32 1.82 -6.81 3.16
C ARG A 32 0.82 -5.70 3.41
N VAL A 33 0.22 -5.22 2.33
CA VAL A 33 -0.84 -4.22 2.33
C VAL A 33 -1.96 -4.71 1.39
N PRO A 34 -3.22 -4.38 1.67
CA PRO A 34 -4.30 -4.74 0.77
C PRO A 34 -4.18 -3.97 -0.54
N LYS A 35 -4.60 -4.61 -1.63
CA LYS A 35 -4.60 -3.99 -2.97
C LYS A 35 -5.40 -2.69 -2.99
N GLU A 36 -6.52 -2.64 -2.27
CA GLU A 36 -7.37 -1.45 -2.17
C GLU A 36 -6.59 -0.21 -1.70
N ALA A 37 -5.68 -0.37 -0.73
CA ALA A 37 -4.85 0.72 -0.25
C ALA A 37 -3.78 1.16 -1.25
N VAL A 38 -3.29 0.23 -2.08
CA VAL A 38 -2.31 0.51 -3.12
C VAL A 38 -2.98 1.18 -4.33
N GLU A 39 -4.17 0.72 -4.70
CA GLU A 39 -5.01 1.31 -5.74
C GLU A 39 -5.44 2.73 -5.39
N GLU A 40 -5.87 2.98 -4.14
CA GLU A 40 -6.21 4.32 -3.66
C GLU A 40 -4.99 5.24 -3.58
N LEU A 41 -3.82 4.71 -3.19
CA LEU A 41 -2.58 5.48 -3.11
C LEU A 41 -2.06 5.91 -4.50
N LEU A 42 -2.09 4.98 -5.47
CA LEU A 42 -1.56 5.21 -6.82
C LEU A 42 -2.62 5.76 -7.78
N GLY A 43 -3.91 5.69 -7.43
CA GLY A 43 -5.02 6.05 -8.30
C GLY A 43 -5.16 5.14 -9.52
N ILE A 44 -4.62 3.91 -9.43
CA ILE A 44 -4.65 2.92 -10.52
C ILE A 44 -5.49 1.71 -10.09
N THR A 45 -6.06 1.00 -11.05
CA THR A 45 -6.69 -0.29 -10.82
C THR A 45 -5.66 -1.38 -11.10
N LEU A 46 -5.27 -2.13 -10.07
CA LEU A 46 -4.38 -3.27 -10.24
C LEU A 46 -5.21 -4.42 -10.81
N SER A 47 -5.28 -4.47 -12.14
CA SER A 47 -5.83 -5.64 -12.84
C SER A 47 -4.79 -6.75 -12.76
N ASP A 48 -5.17 -7.90 -12.19
CA ASP A 48 -4.40 -9.15 -12.24
C ASP A 48 -4.33 -9.69 -13.68
N THR A 49 -3.70 -8.95 -14.59
CA THR A 49 -3.32 -9.50 -15.88
C THR A 49 -2.01 -10.25 -15.67
N ASN A 50 -2.13 -11.50 -15.22
CA ASN A 50 -1.08 -12.50 -15.41
C ASN A 50 -1.04 -12.82 -16.92
N ASP A 51 -0.19 -12.12 -17.68
CA ASP A 51 0.20 -12.54 -19.04
C ASP A 51 1.55 -13.28 -18.96
#